data_AF-A0AA36IQJ2-F1
#
_entry.id   AF-A0AA36IQJ2-F1
#
_cell.length_a   1.000
_cell.length_b   1.000
_cell.length_c   1.000
_cell.angle_alpha   90.00
_cell.angle_beta   90.00
_cell.angle_gamma   90.00
#
_symmetry.space_group_name_H-M   'P 1'
#
loop_
_entity.id
_entity.type
_entity.pdbx_description
1 polymer ?
#
loop_
_entity_poly.entity_id
_entity_poly.type
_entity_poly.pdbx_seq_one_letter_code
_entity_poly.pdbx_strand_id
1 'polypeptide(L)'
;MCVGNSSEFCATCSFLLDGVAHHTVGAWRSNKKLAQRDAAERTLGLFVTRWASLITLDELAGTRGKEAVPQARSEVELLEKFSRSVSACKSHGDAPVSWSHRCEDGEYQAFAEVRLLEVPHTFPGRKQPTLEAAYEDSARRVLWYLQCPGYEDMFEPDDCYVKAVAQDIPEPSPCWNKEEGHIEGREEKASERKAAQVRSRLGQALGVGAVPGVRGCGPGASAASRTKPGLRSGPRGT
;
A
#
# COMPACT_ATOMS: atom_id res chain seq x y z
N MET A 1 -5.05 -14.20 -33.07
CA MET A 1 -5.55 -13.99 -31.69
C MET A 1 -4.82 -12.78 -31.13
N CYS A 2 -5.53 -11.69 -30.84
CA CYS A 2 -4.90 -10.49 -30.27
C CYS A 2 -4.85 -10.64 -28.74
N VAL A 3 -3.65 -10.76 -28.19
CA VAL A 3 -3.44 -10.68 -26.74
C VAL A 3 -3.79 -9.26 -26.32
N GLY A 4 -4.87 -9.10 -25.57
CA GLY A 4 -5.29 -7.79 -25.07
C GLY A 4 -4.30 -7.33 -24.01
N ASN A 5 -3.61 -6.21 -24.26
CA ASN A 5 -2.69 -5.59 -23.31
C ASN A 5 -3.50 -4.92 -22.18
N SER A 6 -4.04 -5.69 -21.24
CA SER A 6 -4.57 -5.11 -20.01
C SER A 6 -3.39 -4.54 -19.22
N SER A 7 -3.24 -3.22 -19.20
CA SER A 7 -2.26 -2.58 -18.33
C SER A 7 -2.71 -2.73 -16.88
N GLU A 8 -1.85 -3.33 -16.06
CA GLU A 8 -2.02 -3.38 -14.62
C GLU A 8 -1.20 -2.27 -13.96
N PHE A 9 -1.68 -1.79 -12.82
CA PHE A 9 -1.09 -0.68 -12.08
C PHE A 9 -0.85 -1.09 -10.64
N CYS A 10 0.33 -0.79 -10.12
CA CYS A 10 0.68 -0.91 -8.72
C CYS A 10 1.07 0.49 -8.23
N ALA A 11 0.51 0.92 -7.10
CA ALA A 11 0.83 2.21 -6.51
C ALA A 11 1.62 2.00 -5.22
N THR A 12 2.53 2.93 -4.94
CA THR A 12 3.27 2.99 -3.69
C THR A 12 2.88 4.28 -2.97
N CYS A 13 2.48 4.16 -1.71
CA CYS A 13 2.36 5.30 -0.80
C CYS A 13 3.69 5.46 -0.07
N SER A 14 4.18 6.69 0.05
CA SER A 14 5.36 7.01 0.87
C SER A 14 5.05 8.19 1.77
N PHE A 15 5.44 8.09 3.03
CA PHE A 15 5.18 9.10 4.04
C PHE A 15 6.26 9.05 5.13
N LEU A 16 6.35 10.10 5.94
CA LEU A 16 7.25 10.16 7.09
C LEU A 16 6.44 10.00 8.36
N LEU A 17 6.91 9.16 9.27
CA LEU A 17 6.38 9.02 10.62
C LEU A 17 7.56 9.05 11.58
N ASP A 18 7.54 10.02 12.51
CA ASP A 18 8.63 10.30 13.45
C ASP A 18 10.00 10.44 12.77
N GLY A 19 10.02 11.08 11.61
CA GLY A 19 11.24 11.28 10.81
C GLY A 19 11.73 10.03 10.07
N VAL A 20 11.03 8.90 10.18
CA VAL A 20 11.36 7.67 9.45
C VAL A 20 10.48 7.55 8.20
N ALA A 21 11.11 7.28 7.06
CA ALA A 21 10.42 7.06 5.80
C ALA A 21 9.74 5.69 5.80
N HIS A 22 8.45 5.70 5.48
CA HIS A 22 7.62 4.51 5.35
C HIS A 22 7.13 4.40 3.93
N HIS A 23 7.04 3.17 3.45
CA HIS A 23 6.51 2.86 2.14
C HIS A 23 5.48 1.76 2.28
N THR A 24 4.35 1.89 1.60
CA THR A 24 3.36 0.82 1.51
C THR A 24 2.99 0.62 0.06
N VAL A 25 3.19 -0.59 -0.42
CA VAL A 25 2.89 -0.97 -1.80
C VAL A 25 1.49 -1.58 -1.86
N GLY A 26 0.68 -1.08 -2.78
CA GLY A 26 -0.64 -1.63 -3.10
C GLY A 26 -0.54 -2.93 -3.90
N ALA A 27 -1.67 -3.60 -4.09
CA ALA A 27 -1.80 -4.70 -5.03
C ALA A 27 -1.83 -4.18 -6.48
N TRP A 28 -1.53 -5.07 -7.43
CA TRP A 28 -1.78 -4.83 -8.85
C TRP A 28 -3.28 -4.69 -9.11
N ARG A 29 -3.69 -3.62 -9.79
CA ARG A 29 -5.09 -3.28 -10.12
C ARG A 29 -5.23 -2.93 -11.60
N SER A 30 -6.44 -3.05 -12.13
CA SER A 30 -6.75 -2.79 -13.54
C SER A 30 -6.80 -1.31 -13.92
N ASN A 31 -6.78 -0.38 -12.94
CA ASN A 31 -6.67 1.05 -13.20
C ASN A 31 -5.90 1.77 -12.07
N LYS A 32 -5.39 2.96 -12.39
CA LYS A 32 -4.57 3.78 -11.48
C LYS A 32 -5.32 4.20 -10.21
N LYS A 33 -6.59 4.60 -10.30
CA LYS A 33 -7.37 5.05 -9.14
C LYS A 33 -7.56 3.94 -8.12
N LEU A 34 -7.86 2.72 -8.57
CA LEU A 34 -7.96 1.55 -7.72
C LEU A 34 -6.61 1.17 -7.10
N ALA A 35 -5.52 1.25 -7.86
CA ALA A 35 -4.18 1.00 -7.32
C ALA A 35 -3.82 1.99 -6.20
N GLN A 36 -4.07 3.29 -6.41
CA GLN A 36 -3.84 4.34 -5.42
C GLN A 36 -4.71 4.16 -4.18
N ARG A 37 -6.01 3.89 -4.35
CA ARG A 37 -6.91 3.63 -3.22
C ARG A 37 -6.46 2.43 -2.41
N ASP A 38 -6.07 1.34 -3.07
CA ASP A 38 -5.57 0.14 -2.38
C ASP A 38 -4.30 0.43 -1.57
N ALA A 39 -3.32 1.13 -2.16
CA ALA A 39 -2.12 1.54 -1.43
C ALA A 39 -2.44 2.43 -0.23
N ALA A 40 -3.36 3.39 -0.37
CA ALA A 40 -3.80 4.27 0.70
C ALA A 40 -4.56 3.53 1.81
N GLU A 41 -5.49 2.62 1.47
CA GLU A 41 -6.24 1.81 2.43
C GLU A 41 -5.31 0.89 3.24
N ARG A 42 -4.31 0.28 2.60
CA ARG A 42 -3.28 -0.51 3.29
C ARG A 42 -2.44 0.34 4.23
N THR A 43 -2.03 1.52 3.77
CA THR A 43 -1.27 2.48 4.57
C THR A 43 -2.05 2.88 5.80
N LEU A 44 -3.33 3.23 5.62
CA LEU A 44 -4.22 3.61 6.70
C LEU A 44 -4.49 2.45 7.67
N GLY A 45 -4.71 1.25 7.17
CA GLY A 45 -4.90 0.06 8.02
C GLY A 45 -3.66 -0.28 8.84
N LEU A 46 -2.47 -0.10 8.27
CA LEU A 46 -1.20 -0.25 8.99
C LEU A 46 -1.10 0.81 10.10
N PHE A 47 -1.36 2.08 9.78
CA PHE A 47 -1.19 3.18 10.72
C PHE A 47 -2.28 3.24 11.80
N VAL A 48 -3.57 3.28 11.42
CA VAL A 48 -4.66 3.49 12.37
C VAL A 48 -4.85 2.29 13.29
N THR A 49 -4.82 1.07 12.75
CA THR A 49 -5.15 -0.11 13.54
C THR A 49 -3.95 -0.60 14.32
N ARG A 50 -2.81 -0.76 13.63
CA ARG A 50 -1.72 -1.56 14.15
C ARG A 50 -0.68 -0.73 14.92
N TRP A 51 -0.42 0.52 14.54
CA TRP A 51 0.39 1.43 15.36
C TRP A 51 -0.33 1.86 16.64
N ALA A 52 -1.63 2.17 16.55
CA ALA A 52 -2.41 2.44 17.76
C ALA A 52 -2.40 1.24 18.71
N SER A 53 -2.40 0.01 18.17
CA SER A 53 -2.27 -1.21 18.98
C SER A 53 -0.91 -1.32 19.65
N LEU A 54 0.19 -0.90 19.00
CA LEU A 54 1.52 -0.86 19.63
C LEU A 54 1.59 0.15 20.78
N ILE A 55 1.06 1.36 20.58
CA ILE A 55 1.00 2.40 21.61
C ILE A 55 0.14 1.93 22.79
N THR A 56 -1.02 1.35 22.50
CA THR A 56 -1.93 0.85 23.54
C THR A 56 -1.45 -0.43 24.21
N LEU A 57 -0.68 -1.31 23.53
CA LEU A 57 -0.05 -2.46 24.17
C LEU A 57 0.99 -2.01 25.20
N ASP A 58 1.75 -0.95 24.92
CA ASP A 58 2.71 -0.38 25.86
C ASP A 58 2.00 0.17 27.12
N GLU A 59 0.86 0.83 26.94
CA GLU A 59 0.03 1.33 28.05
C GLU A 59 -0.68 0.20 28.82
N LEU A 60 -1.28 -0.77 28.12
CA LEU A 60 -2.05 -1.86 28.71
C LEU A 60 -1.19 -2.93 29.36
N ALA A 61 0.03 -3.16 28.86
CA ALA A 61 0.93 -4.13 29.46
C ALA A 61 1.32 -3.70 30.87
N GLY A 62 1.33 -2.40 31.20
CA GLY A 62 1.68 -1.91 32.55
C GLY A 62 3.05 -2.39 33.05
N THR A 63 3.85 -3.02 32.18
CA THR A 63 5.12 -3.68 32.48
C THR A 63 6.29 -2.71 32.39
N ARG A 64 6.09 -1.51 31.84
CA ARG A 64 7.10 -0.44 31.71
C ARG A 64 7.70 0.02 33.05
N GLY A 65 7.16 -0.43 34.19
CA GLY A 65 7.67 -0.07 35.50
C GLY A 65 8.91 -0.84 35.97
N LYS A 66 9.13 -2.11 35.58
CA LYS A 66 10.15 -2.95 36.25
C LYS A 66 10.77 -4.09 35.46
N GLU A 67 10.35 -4.39 34.23
CA GLU A 67 11.00 -5.47 33.49
C GLU A 67 12.40 -5.00 33.07
N ALA A 68 13.43 -5.57 33.71
CA ALA A 68 14.81 -5.23 33.42
C ALA A 68 15.05 -5.51 31.93
N VAL A 69 15.55 -4.49 31.20
CA VAL A 69 15.96 -4.63 29.81
C VAL A 69 16.77 -5.92 29.68
N PRO A 70 16.39 -6.84 28.77
CA PRO A 70 17.08 -8.11 28.63
C PRO A 70 18.57 -7.88 28.49
N GLN A 71 19.36 -8.46 29.38
CA GLN A 71 20.81 -8.33 29.29
C GLN A 71 21.27 -8.99 27.98
N ALA A 72 21.79 -8.18 27.07
CA ALA A 72 22.31 -8.58 25.77
C ALA A 72 23.79 -8.19 25.70
N ARG A 73 24.57 -8.94 24.93
CA ARG A 73 26.01 -8.68 24.75
C ARG A 73 26.27 -7.61 23.68
N SER A 74 25.32 -7.42 22.77
CA SER A 74 25.33 -6.41 21.72
C SER A 74 23.91 -5.95 21.39
N GLU A 75 23.81 -4.82 20.71
CA GLU A 75 22.55 -4.22 20.26
C GLU A 75 21.86 -5.07 19.20
N VAL A 76 22.63 -5.82 18.39
CA VAL A 76 22.09 -6.80 17.45
C VAL A 76 21.33 -7.92 18.18
N GLU A 77 21.93 -8.48 19.24
CA GLU A 77 21.28 -9.51 20.06
C GLU A 77 20.05 -8.94 20.79
N LEU A 78 20.13 -7.71 21.28
CA LEU A 78 19.00 -7.03 21.92
C LEU A 78 17.84 -6.84 20.95
N LEU A 79 18.12 -6.38 19.73
CA LEU A 79 17.10 -6.20 18.69
C LEU A 79 16.42 -7.52 18.33
N GLU A 80 17.17 -8.61 18.19
CA GLU A 80 16.56 -9.92 17.91
C GLU A 80 15.66 -10.39 19.04
N LYS A 81 16.07 -10.22 20.30
CA LYS A 81 15.25 -10.54 21.48
C LYS A 81 13.99 -9.68 21.53
N PHE A 82 14.14 -8.37 21.34
CA PHE A 82 13.04 -7.41 21.35
C PHE A 82 12.05 -7.66 20.19
N SER A 83 12.55 -7.94 18.99
CA SER A 83 11.70 -8.24 17.83
C SER A 83 10.88 -9.51 18.04
N ARG A 84 11.42 -10.52 18.76
CA ARG A 84 10.66 -11.73 19.15
C ARG A 84 9.56 -11.42 20.16
N SER A 85 9.78 -10.50 21.10
CA SER A 85 8.76 -10.16 22.11
C SER A 85 7.60 -9.37 21.49
N VAL A 86 7.90 -8.43 20.58
CA VAL A 86 6.87 -7.66 19.86
C VAL A 86 6.10 -8.54 18.86
N SER A 87 6.76 -9.51 18.23
CA SER A 87 6.17 -10.41 17.25
C SER A 87 5.39 -11.57 17.86
N ALA A 88 4.64 -11.36 18.95
CA ALA A 88 3.88 -12.40 19.67
C ALA A 88 2.91 -13.25 18.80
N CYS A 89 2.73 -12.91 17.51
CA CYS A 89 2.15 -13.78 16.50
C CYS A 89 3.05 -14.99 16.19
N LYS A 90 2.58 -16.17 16.61
CA LYS A 90 3.23 -17.50 16.62
C LYS A 90 3.50 -18.12 15.23
N SER A 91 3.90 -17.33 14.25
CA SER A 91 4.32 -17.86 12.95
C SER A 91 5.68 -18.54 13.10
N HIS A 92 5.64 -19.87 13.26
CA HIS A 92 6.81 -20.70 13.51
C HIS A 92 7.82 -20.64 12.35
N GLY A 93 9.00 -20.05 12.59
CA GLY A 93 10.23 -20.42 11.88
C GLY A 93 11.04 -19.29 11.24
N ASP A 94 10.47 -18.11 10.99
CA ASP A 94 11.21 -17.02 10.37
C ASP A 94 12.08 -16.28 11.40
N ALA A 95 13.31 -15.94 11.01
CA ALA A 95 14.14 -15.06 11.81
C ALA A 95 13.43 -13.70 11.98
N PRO A 96 13.39 -13.14 13.20
CA PRO A 96 12.66 -11.90 13.48
C PRO A 96 13.27 -10.68 12.79
N VAL A 97 14.56 -10.77 12.44
CA VAL A 97 15.34 -9.75 11.77
C VAL A 97 16.12 -10.42 10.64
N SER A 98 16.04 -9.87 9.44
CA SER A 98 16.88 -10.23 8.30
C SER A 98 17.92 -9.14 8.08
N TRP A 99 19.15 -9.53 7.75
CA TRP A 99 20.26 -8.60 7.63
C TRP A 99 20.86 -8.64 6.23
N SER A 100 21.19 -7.47 5.69
CA SER A 100 22.03 -7.33 4.49
C SER A 100 23.00 -6.17 4.65
N HIS A 101 24.00 -6.05 3.79
CA HIS A 101 24.95 -4.94 3.82
C HIS A 101 25.49 -4.60 2.43
N ARG A 102 26.02 -3.38 2.31
CA ARG A 102 26.81 -2.90 1.17
C ARG A 102 28.18 -2.43 1.67
N CYS A 103 29.20 -2.59 0.85
CA CYS A 103 30.55 -2.10 1.11
C CYS A 103 30.95 -1.18 -0.05
N GLU A 104 31.26 0.08 0.26
CA GLU A 104 31.64 1.11 -0.71
C GLU A 104 32.81 1.91 -0.12
N ASP A 105 33.89 2.08 -0.89
CA ASP A 105 35.08 2.85 -0.48
C ASP A 105 35.70 2.41 0.86
N GLY A 106 35.57 1.13 1.20
CA GLY A 106 36.08 0.55 2.44
C GLY A 106 35.19 0.79 3.67
N GLU A 107 34.02 1.41 3.50
CA GLU A 107 33.01 1.58 4.54
C GLU A 107 31.84 0.62 4.33
N TYR A 108 31.24 0.18 5.42
CA TYR A 108 30.13 -0.76 5.46
C TYR A 108 28.83 -0.05 5.85
N GLN A 109 27.76 -0.31 5.12
CA GLN A 109 26.40 0.08 5.51
C GLN A 109 25.56 -1.18 5.65
N ALA A 110 25.00 -1.43 6.83
CA ALA A 110 24.07 -2.53 7.06
C ALA A 110 22.61 -2.07 6.90
N PHE A 111 21.75 -3.04 6.62
CA PHE A 111 20.31 -2.89 6.47
C PHE A 111 19.64 -3.96 7.33
N ALA A 112 18.89 -3.53 8.33
CA ALA A 112 18.06 -4.40 9.15
C ALA A 112 16.66 -4.44 8.54
N GLU A 113 16.19 -5.60 8.12
CA GLU A 113 14.79 -5.81 7.74
C GLU A 113 14.05 -6.46 8.90
N VAL A 114 13.06 -5.77 9.46
CA VAL A 114 12.19 -6.30 10.51
C VAL A 114 10.75 -6.35 10.01
N ARG A 115 10.03 -7.42 10.35
CA ARG A 115 8.60 -7.51 10.06
C ARG A 115 7.81 -6.83 11.16
N LEU A 116 7.42 -5.59 10.92
CA LEU A 116 6.52 -4.89 11.81
C LEU A 116 5.13 -5.05 11.26
N LEU A 117 4.28 -5.69 12.07
CA LEU A 117 2.87 -5.82 11.71
C LEU A 117 2.72 -6.51 10.35
N GLU A 118 3.43 -7.64 10.17
CA GLU A 118 3.49 -8.45 8.93
C GLU A 118 4.05 -7.74 7.69
N VAL A 119 4.39 -6.45 7.79
CA VAL A 119 4.98 -5.68 6.71
C VAL A 119 6.50 -5.61 6.93
N PRO A 120 7.32 -6.03 5.96
CA PRO A 120 8.76 -5.89 6.05
C PRO A 120 9.13 -4.40 5.99
N HIS A 121 9.91 -3.95 6.97
CA HIS A 121 10.46 -2.61 7.06
C HIS A 121 11.98 -2.71 7.05
N THR A 122 12.63 -1.98 6.14
CA THR A 122 14.09 -1.97 6.01
C THR A 122 14.66 -0.69 6.61
N PHE A 123 15.60 -0.83 7.53
CA PHE A 123 16.25 0.26 8.25
C PHE A 123 17.72 0.33 7.87
N PRO A 124 18.14 1.38 7.14
CA PRO A 124 19.54 1.58 6.82
C PRO A 124 20.31 2.20 8.00
N GLY A 125 21.47 1.62 8.31
CA GLY A 125 22.48 2.22 9.18
C GLY A 125 23.30 3.31 8.49
N ARG A 126 24.17 3.98 9.26
CA ARG A 126 25.24 4.83 8.71
C ARG A 126 26.34 3.97 8.10
N LYS A 127 27.16 4.59 7.23
CA LYS A 127 28.44 4.00 6.81
C LYS A 127 29.37 3.93 8.02
N GLN A 128 29.99 2.78 8.25
CA GLN A 128 30.85 2.49 9.38
C GLN A 128 32.13 1.80 8.90
N PRO A 129 33.27 1.94 9.61
CA PRO A 129 34.55 1.40 9.17
C PRO A 129 34.63 -0.14 9.24
N THR A 130 33.74 -0.77 10.01
CA THR A 130 33.68 -2.23 10.16
C THR A 130 32.25 -2.74 9.97
N LEU A 131 32.15 -4.00 9.54
CA LEU A 131 30.86 -4.66 9.35
C LEU A 131 30.06 -4.75 10.65
N GLU A 132 30.72 -5.12 11.75
CA GLU A 132 30.10 -5.24 13.08
C GLU A 132 29.51 -3.91 13.54
N ALA A 133 30.27 -2.81 13.43
CA ALA A 133 29.79 -1.47 13.78
C ALA A 133 28.59 -1.03 12.91
N ALA A 134 28.56 -1.42 11.62
CA ALA A 134 27.43 -1.14 10.73
C ALA A 134 26.15 -1.85 11.19
N TYR A 135 26.27 -3.11 11.63
CA TYR A 135 25.15 -3.88 12.18
C TYR A 135 24.66 -3.30 13.50
N GLU A 136 25.57 -2.93 14.42
CA GLU A 136 25.21 -2.30 15.69
C GLU A 136 24.54 -0.93 15.50
N ASP A 137 25.04 -0.08 14.59
CA ASP A 137 24.40 1.20 14.25
C ASP A 137 22.97 1.00 13.73
N SER A 138 22.80 0.04 12.80
CA SER A 138 21.50 -0.31 12.26
C SER A 138 20.57 -0.86 13.34
N ALA A 139 21.08 -1.71 14.24
CA ALA A 139 20.31 -2.26 15.35
C ALA A 139 19.82 -1.16 16.30
N ARG A 140 20.69 -0.23 16.68
CA ARG A 140 20.36 0.92 17.54
C ARG A 140 19.26 1.79 16.94
N ARG A 141 19.30 2.04 15.64
CA ARG A 141 18.25 2.79 14.93
C ARG A 141 16.90 2.09 14.98
N VAL A 142 16.88 0.77 14.77
CA VAL A 142 15.64 -0.01 14.87
C VAL A 142 15.13 -0.02 16.30
N LEU A 143 16.00 -0.22 17.29
CA LEU A 143 15.63 -0.20 18.71
C LEU A 143 15.03 1.16 19.13
N TRP A 144 15.64 2.27 18.71
CA TRP A 144 15.09 3.62 18.90
C TRP A 144 13.72 3.77 18.25
N TYR A 145 13.58 3.36 16.99
CA TYR A 145 12.32 3.46 16.26
C TYR A 145 11.21 2.62 16.88
N LEU A 146 11.53 1.43 17.38
CA LEU A 146 10.61 0.57 18.13
C LEU A 146 10.35 1.05 19.57
N GLN A 147 10.90 2.21 19.96
CA GLN A 147 10.79 2.79 21.30
C GLN A 147 11.23 1.80 22.39
N CYS A 148 12.31 1.06 22.12
CA CYS A 148 12.89 0.14 23.09
C CYS A 148 13.41 0.93 24.31
N PRO A 149 13.08 0.52 25.55
CA PRO A 149 13.52 1.23 26.75
C PRO A 149 15.03 1.44 26.82
N GLY A 150 15.44 2.69 27.06
CA GLY A 150 16.84 3.13 27.11
C GLY A 150 17.40 3.61 25.77
N TYR A 151 16.62 3.54 24.69
CA TYR A 151 17.02 4.02 23.38
C TYR A 151 16.28 5.27 22.92
N GLU A 152 15.26 5.74 23.64
CA GLU A 152 14.32 6.79 23.20
C GLU A 152 15.01 8.09 22.76
N ASP A 153 16.08 8.48 23.45
CA ASP A 153 16.82 9.72 23.21
C ASP A 153 18.15 9.50 22.45
N MET A 154 18.43 8.26 22.01
CA MET A 154 19.73 7.92 21.42
C MET A 154 19.84 8.29 19.95
N PHE A 155 18.73 8.67 19.31
CA PHE A 155 18.71 9.02 17.89
C PHE A 155 17.84 10.25 17.64
N GLU A 156 18.42 11.23 16.95
CA GLU A 156 17.66 12.28 16.29
C GLU A 156 17.55 11.91 14.81
N PRO A 157 16.34 12.00 14.20
CA PRO A 157 16.21 11.92 12.76
C PRO A 157 17.19 12.87 12.09
N ASP A 158 17.95 12.36 11.13
CA ASP A 158 18.86 13.21 10.36
C ASP A 158 18.03 14.16 9.49
N ASP A 159 17.90 15.41 9.91
CA ASP A 159 17.15 16.45 9.20
C ASP A 159 17.54 16.56 7.73
N CYS A 160 18.81 16.35 7.39
CA CYS A 160 19.27 16.40 6.01
C CYS A 160 18.72 15.21 5.21
N TYR A 161 18.72 14.01 5.80
CA TYR A 161 18.12 12.83 5.19
C TYR A 161 16.60 12.98 5.04
N VAL A 162 15.91 13.43 6.09
CA VAL A 162 14.47 13.65 6.06
C VAL A 162 14.11 14.66 4.97
N LYS A 163 14.85 15.75 4.84
CA LYS A 163 14.67 16.74 3.76
C LYS A 163 14.93 16.14 2.39
N ALA A 164 16.00 15.36 2.21
CA ALA A 164 16.31 14.73 0.93
C ALA A 164 15.20 13.76 0.50
N VAL A 165 14.74 12.89 1.40
CA VAL A 165 13.64 11.95 1.11
C VAL A 165 12.33 12.69 0.88
N ALA A 166 12.05 13.75 1.64
CA ALA A 166 10.86 14.57 1.45
C ALA A 166 10.83 15.28 0.09
N GLN A 167 11.99 15.63 -0.47
CA GLN A 167 12.09 16.21 -1.82
C GLN A 167 11.73 15.21 -2.93
N ASP A 168 11.94 13.91 -2.70
CA ASP A 168 11.56 12.85 -3.63
C ASP A 168 10.05 12.54 -3.58
N ILE A 169 9.36 12.95 -2.51
CA ILE A 169 7.92 12.83 -2.40
C ILE A 169 7.29 13.99 -3.19
N PRO A 170 6.60 13.73 -4.32
CA PRO A 170 6.01 14.80 -5.11
C PRO A 170 4.97 15.56 -4.27
N GLU A 171 5.00 16.89 -4.35
CA GLU A 171 3.98 17.72 -3.71
C GLU A 171 2.58 17.29 -4.17
N PRO A 172 1.60 17.19 -3.26
CA PRO A 172 0.25 16.82 -3.64
C PRO A 172 -0.28 17.87 -4.63
N SER A 173 -0.91 17.39 -5.71
CA SER A 173 -1.52 18.29 -6.70
C SER A 173 -2.46 19.30 -6.00
N PRO A 174 -2.43 20.61 -6.33
CA PRO A 174 -3.25 21.63 -5.66
C PRO A 174 -4.78 21.37 -5.67
N CYS A 175 -5.25 20.39 -6.45
CA CYS A 175 -6.63 19.96 -6.52
C CYS A 175 -6.93 18.61 -5.84
N TRP A 176 -6.00 18.05 -5.06
CA TRP A 176 -6.14 16.71 -4.46
C TRP A 176 -7.38 16.53 -3.56
N ASN A 177 -7.88 17.63 -2.97
CA ASN A 177 -9.05 17.65 -2.09
C ASN A 177 -10.33 18.19 -2.77
N LYS A 178 -10.27 18.61 -4.03
CA LYS A 178 -11.46 19.05 -4.74
C LYS A 178 -12.20 17.77 -5.13
N GLU A 179 -13.26 17.45 -4.37
CA GLU A 179 -14.20 16.38 -4.71
C GLU A 179 -14.47 16.42 -6.22
N GLU A 180 -13.92 15.46 -6.96
CA GLU A 180 -14.21 15.26 -8.38
C GLU A 180 -15.64 14.74 -8.54
N GLY A 181 -16.64 15.45 -8.01
CA GLY A 181 -18.05 15.09 -8.06
C GLY A 181 -18.63 15.08 -9.48
N HIS A 182 -17.81 15.14 -10.54
CA HIS A 182 -18.30 15.26 -11.90
C HIS A 182 -17.48 14.58 -13.02
N ILE A 183 -16.44 13.78 -12.72
CA ILE A 183 -15.59 13.19 -13.78
C ILE A 183 -15.92 11.72 -14.10
N GLU A 184 -16.48 10.94 -13.17
CA GLU A 184 -16.84 9.53 -13.45
C GLU A 184 -17.79 9.38 -14.65
N GLY A 185 -18.71 10.32 -14.83
CA GLY A 185 -19.63 10.29 -15.98
C GLY A 185 -19.02 10.65 -17.33
N ARG A 186 -17.75 11.10 -17.41
CA ARG A 186 -17.13 11.55 -18.67
C ARG A 186 -16.07 10.58 -19.20
N GLU A 187 -15.30 9.93 -18.33
CA GLU A 187 -14.32 8.92 -18.75
C GLU A 187 -14.99 7.61 -19.17
N GLU A 188 -16.07 7.18 -18.49
CA GLU A 188 -16.87 6.03 -18.92
C GLU A 188 -17.52 6.27 -20.28
N LYS A 189 -18.05 7.49 -20.52
CA LYS A 189 -18.57 7.86 -21.85
C LYS A 189 -17.49 7.93 -22.91
N ALA A 190 -16.24 8.25 -22.56
CA ALA A 190 -15.13 8.28 -23.50
C ALA A 190 -14.63 6.87 -23.86
N SER A 191 -14.62 5.94 -22.90
CA SER A 191 -14.29 4.53 -23.17
C SER A 191 -15.40 3.83 -23.95
N GLU A 192 -16.67 4.10 -23.66
CA GLU A 192 -17.81 3.63 -24.46
C GLU A 192 -17.78 4.14 -25.90
N ARG A 193 -17.50 5.44 -26.11
CA ARG A 193 -17.38 6.01 -27.46
C ARG A 193 -16.26 5.37 -28.26
N LYS A 194 -15.11 5.09 -27.62
CA LYS A 194 -14.00 4.38 -28.28
C LYS A 194 -14.37 2.93 -28.59
N ALA A 195 -15.06 2.22 -27.69
CA ALA A 195 -15.54 0.86 -27.93
C ALA A 195 -16.56 0.80 -29.08
N ALA A 196 -17.48 1.76 -29.15
CA ALA A 196 -18.44 1.88 -30.25
C ALA A 196 -17.74 2.20 -31.58
N GLN A 197 -16.72 3.06 -31.58
CA GLN A 197 -15.96 3.40 -32.78
C GLN A 197 -15.15 2.20 -33.30
N VAL A 198 -14.56 1.41 -32.40
CA VAL A 198 -13.87 0.16 -32.77
C VAL A 198 -14.85 -0.87 -33.33
N ARG A 199 -16.03 -1.04 -32.71
CA ARG A 199 -17.08 -1.94 -33.24
C ARG A 199 -17.58 -1.51 -34.62
N SER A 200 -17.75 -0.21 -34.84
CA SER A 200 -18.16 0.33 -36.15
C SER A 200 -17.12 0.09 -37.23
N ARG A 201 -15.83 0.31 -36.92
CA ARG A 201 -14.73 0.01 -37.85
C ARG A 201 -14.60 -1.48 -38.15
N LEU A 202 -14.79 -2.34 -37.14
CA LEU A 202 -14.76 -3.79 -37.32
C LEU A 202 -15.92 -4.29 -38.17
N GLY A 203 -17.13 -3.73 -38.00
CA GLY A 203 -18.29 -4.04 -38.84
C GLY A 203 -18.10 -3.64 -40.30
N GLN A 204 -17.45 -2.49 -40.57
CA GLN A 204 -17.09 -2.08 -41.93
C GLN A 204 -16.00 -2.96 -42.55
N ALA A 205 -15.00 -3.37 -41.77
CA ALA A 205 -13.93 -4.25 -42.23
C ALA A 205 -14.39 -5.69 -42.52
N LEU A 206 -15.41 -6.17 -41.80
CA LEU A 206 -15.98 -7.51 -42.01
C LEU A 206 -17.01 -7.60 -43.14
N GLY A 207 -17.25 -6.51 -43.87
CA GLY A 207 -18.03 -6.56 -45.12
C GLY A 207 -19.43 -7.16 -44.95
N VAL A 208 -20.11 -6.87 -43.84
CA VAL A 208 -21.54 -7.20 -43.69
C VAL A 208 -22.33 -6.22 -44.56
N GLY A 209 -22.31 -6.47 -45.86
CA GLY A 209 -23.17 -5.83 -46.82
C GLY A 209 -24.62 -6.12 -46.43
N ALA A 210 -25.37 -5.06 -46.17
CA ALA A 210 -26.81 -5.14 -46.06
C ALA A 210 -27.35 -5.76 -47.36
N VAL A 211 -27.88 -6.97 -47.25
CA VAL A 211 -28.58 -7.64 -48.36
C VAL A 211 -29.84 -6.82 -48.65
N PRO A 212 -30.00 -6.23 -49.83
CA PRO A 212 -31.22 -5.52 -50.18
C PRO A 212 -32.33 -6.51 -50.51
N GLY A 213 -33.43 -6.41 -49.76
CA GLY A 213 -34.79 -6.57 -50.28
C GLY A 213 -35.19 -7.91 -50.86
N VAL A 214 -35.86 -8.73 -50.05
CA VAL A 214 -36.94 -9.60 -50.54
C VAL A 214 -38.21 -9.19 -49.81
N ARG A 215 -39.14 -8.55 -50.55
CA ARG A 215 -40.51 -8.28 -50.13
C ARG A 215 -41.27 -9.61 -50.09
N GLY A 216 -41.76 -9.99 -48.92
CA GLY A 216 -42.72 -11.08 -48.74
C GLY A 216 -43.93 -10.56 -47.96
N CYS A 217 -45.06 -10.44 -48.66
CA CYS A 217 -46.37 -10.14 -48.10
C CYS A 217 -46.88 -11.28 -47.21
N GLY A 218 -47.60 -10.95 -46.14
CA GLY A 218 -48.71 -11.79 -45.67
C GLY A 218 -48.91 -11.86 -44.15
N PRO A 219 -50.16 -11.97 -43.67
CA PRO A 219 -50.62 -11.39 -42.41
C PRO A 219 -50.80 -12.42 -41.29
N GLY A 220 -50.90 -11.94 -40.04
CA GLY A 220 -51.31 -12.81 -38.93
C GLY A 220 -51.32 -12.07 -37.60
N ALA A 221 -52.53 -11.64 -37.20
CA ALA A 221 -52.83 -11.11 -35.88
C ALA A 221 -52.44 -12.08 -34.76
N SER A 222 -52.06 -11.56 -33.58
CA SER A 222 -52.77 -11.90 -32.33
C SER A 222 -52.26 -11.06 -31.16
N ALA A 223 -53.21 -10.64 -30.33
CA ALA A 223 -53.05 -9.83 -29.14
C ALA A 223 -52.66 -10.66 -27.91
N ALA A 224 -51.88 -10.07 -26.99
CA ALA A 224 -51.85 -10.38 -25.54
C ALA A 224 -51.01 -9.28 -24.85
N SER A 225 -51.62 -8.24 -24.26
CA SER A 225 -52.05 -8.15 -22.85
C SER A 225 -50.93 -8.24 -21.79
N ARG A 226 -50.81 -7.13 -21.03
CA ARG A 226 -50.54 -6.97 -19.58
C ARG A 226 -49.50 -7.92 -18.93
N THR A 227 -48.54 -7.46 -18.13
CA THR A 227 -48.78 -6.77 -16.84
C THR A 227 -47.43 -6.27 -16.28
N LYS A 228 -47.39 -5.06 -15.71
CA LYS A 228 -46.32 -4.58 -14.83
C LYS A 228 -46.73 -4.83 -13.37
N PRO A 229 -45.83 -5.34 -12.52
CA PRO A 229 -45.73 -4.93 -11.13
C PRO A 229 -44.30 -4.43 -10.88
N GLY A 230 -43.99 -3.50 -9.99
CA GLY A 230 -44.75 -2.83 -8.95
C GLY A 230 -43.68 -2.14 -8.09
N LEU A 231 -43.83 -0.84 -7.86
CA LEU A 231 -43.00 -0.10 -6.92
C LEU A 231 -43.18 -0.69 -5.51
N ARG A 232 -42.09 -0.85 -4.76
CA ARG A 232 -42.11 -0.87 -3.30
C ARG A 232 -41.16 0.18 -2.76
N SER A 233 -41.77 1.24 -2.25
CA SER A 233 -41.22 2.17 -1.27
C SER A 233 -41.20 1.51 0.12
N GLY A 234 -40.10 1.65 0.84
CA GLY A 234 -39.96 1.31 2.27
C GLY A 234 -39.38 2.49 3.07
N PRO A 235 -39.58 2.54 4.39
CA PRO A 235 -39.84 3.78 5.11
C PRO A 235 -38.61 4.45 5.73
N ARG A 236 -38.75 5.77 5.97
CA ARG A 236 -37.92 6.56 6.89
C ARG A 236 -38.24 6.14 8.33
N GLY A 237 -37.22 5.73 9.07
CA GLY A 237 -37.24 5.68 10.52
C GLY A 237 -36.82 7.04 11.08
N THR A 238 -37.58 7.50 12.07
CA THR A 238 -37.39 8.66 12.95
C THR A 238 -36.22 8.49 13.90
#